data_AF-A0A9D6JC29-F1
#
_entry.id   AF-A0A9D6JC29-F1
#
_cell.length_a   1.000
_cell.length_b   1.000
_cell.length_c   1.000
_cell.angle_alpha   90.00
_cell.angle_beta   90.00
_cell.angle_gamma   90.00
#
_symmetry.space_group_name_H-M   'P 1'
#
loop_
_entity.id
_entity.type
_entity.pdbx_description
1 polymer ?
#
loop_
_entity_poly.entity_id
_entity_poly.type
_entity_poly.pdbx_seq_one_letter_code
_entity_poly.pdbx_strand_id
1 'polypeptide(L)' 'MKAQELRVLLTVRRQVRFLELFTPEKSKLELVVTFLALLELMRQWVARAIQERAFGEILIIVERRSVERSS' A
#
# COMPACT_ATOMS: atom_id res chain seq x y z
N MET A 1 1.97 6.85 -12.35
CA MET A 1 0.63 7.33 -11.91
C MET A 1 0.26 6.74 -10.55
N LYS A 2 1.10 6.88 -9.53
CA LYS A 2 0.90 6.41 -8.13
C LYS A 2 0.75 4.90 -7.88
N ALA A 3 -0.24 4.20 -8.41
CA ALA A 3 -0.36 2.74 -8.17
C ALA A 3 0.86 1.96 -8.68
N GLN A 4 1.36 2.35 -9.87
CA GLN A 4 2.59 1.80 -10.42
C GLN A 4 3.83 2.14 -9.58
N GLU A 5 3.92 3.37 -9.07
CA GLU A 5 5.04 3.81 -8.23
C GLU A 5 5.06 3.05 -6.91
N LEU A 6 3.90 2.90 -6.26
CA LEU A 6 3.75 2.12 -5.03
C LEU A 6 4.06 0.64 -5.27
N ARG A 7 3.63 0.07 -6.41
CA ARG A 7 3.98 -1.29 -6.79
C ARG A 7 5.49 -1.49 -6.95
N VAL A 8 6.18 -0.58 -7.63
CA VAL A 8 7.64 -0.60 -7.77
C VAL A 8 8.33 -0.42 -6.42
N LEU A 9 7.83 0.46 -5.55
CA LEU A 9 8.36 0.59 -4.19
C LEU A 9 8.27 -0.73 -3.42
N LEU A 10 7.14 -1.45 -3.55
CA LEU A 10 6.90 -2.72 -2.87
C LEU A 10 7.74 -3.89 -3.40
N THR A 11 8.33 -3.79 -4.60
CA THR A 11 9.30 -4.78 -5.07
C THR A 11 10.67 -4.63 -4.38
N VAL A 12 11.02 -3.40 -3.99
CA VAL A 12 12.27 -3.07 -3.29
C VAL A 12 12.10 -3.22 -1.78
N ARG A 13 11.00 -2.71 -1.22
CA ARG A 13 10.66 -2.77 0.20
C ARG A 13 9.43 -3.65 0.40
N ARG A 14 9.60 -4.81 1.03
CA ARG A 14 8.51 -5.76 1.28
C ARG A 14 7.39 -5.19 2.15
N GLN A 15 7.67 -4.13 2.90
CA GLN A 15 6.68 -3.38 3.68
C GLN A 15 7.08 -1.90 3.77
N VAL A 16 6.09 -1.02 3.94
CA VAL A 16 6.28 0.42 4.14
C VAL A 16 5.10 1.01 4.91
N ARG A 17 5.34 2.00 5.78
CA ARG A 17 4.26 2.73 6.43
C ARG A 17 3.66 3.74 5.46
N PHE A 18 2.34 3.85 5.41
CA PHE A 18 1.66 4.75 4.48
C PHE A 18 2.14 6.20 4.60
N LEU A 19 2.34 6.71 5.82
CA LEU A 19 2.82 8.07 6.04
C LEU A 19 4.29 8.29 5.59
N GLU A 20 5.10 7.24 5.48
CA GLU A 20 6.48 7.35 4.95
C GLU A 20 6.52 7.60 3.44
N LEU A 21 5.39 7.45 2.73
CA LEU A 21 5.28 7.75 1.30
C LEU A 21 5.26 9.27 1.01
N PHE A 22 5.20 10.08 2.07
CA PHE A 22 4.97 11.51 2.01
C PHE A 22 6.15 12.27 2.65
N THR A 23 6.46 13.42 2.06
CA THR A 23 7.28 14.45 2.69
C THR A 23 6.37 15.43 3.44
N PRO A 24 6.90 16.26 4.36
CA PRO A 24 6.08 17.21 5.13
C PRO A 24 5.27 18.21 4.27
N GLU A 25 5.67 18.45 3.03
CA GLU A 25 5.08 19.46 2.12
C GLU A 25 3.95 18.90 1.23
N LYS A 26 3.56 17.64 1.43
CA LYS A 26 2.61 16.95 0.54
C LYS A 26 1.18 17.48 0.69
N SER A 27 0.46 17.55 -0.42
CA SER A 27 -0.93 18.02 -0.44
C SER A 27 -1.93 16.96 0.04
N LYS A 28 -3.08 17.40 0.57
CA LYS A 28 -4.22 16.51 0.89
C LYS A 28 -4.66 15.68 -0.31
N LEU A 29 -4.62 16.26 -1.51
CA LEU A 29 -4.97 15.57 -2.75
C LEU A 29 -4.02 14.39 -3.01
N GLU A 30 -2.71 14.58 -2.81
CA GLU A 30 -1.75 13.49 -2.98
C GLU A 30 -1.98 12.35 -1.98
N LEU A 31 -2.36 12.68 -0.75
CA LEU A 31 -2.72 11.68 0.27
C LEU A 31 -3.92 10.85 -0.19
N VAL A 32 -4.98 11.51 -0.65
CA VAL A 32 -6.19 10.86 -1.18
C VAL A 32 -5.86 9.97 -2.39
N VAL A 33 -5.10 10.48 -3.37
CA VAL A 33 -4.74 9.72 -4.57
C VAL A 33 -3.88 8.51 -4.23
N THR A 34 -2.93 8.65 -3.29
CA THR A 34 -2.08 7.54 -2.85
C THR A 34 -2.88 6.50 -2.05
N PHE A 35 -3.88 6.93 -1.28
CA PHE A 35 -4.80 6.02 -0.60
C PHE A 35 -5.64 5.22 -1.60
N LEU A 36 -6.22 5.89 -2.61
CA LEU A 36 -6.93 5.22 -3.70
C LEU A 36 -6.04 4.24 -4.47
N ALA A 37 -4.77 4.61 -4.69
CA ALA A 37 -3.78 3.72 -5.31
C ALA A 37 -3.51 2.47 -4.46
N LEU A 38 -3.41 2.61 -3.13
CA LEU A 38 -3.30 1.46 -2.21
C LEU A 38 -4.54 0.56 -2.30
N LEU A 39 -5.75 1.12 -2.29
CA LEU A 39 -6.98 0.36 -2.43
C LEU A 39 -7.04 -0.42 -3.74
N GLU A 40 -6.57 0.17 -4.84
CA GLU A 40 -6.47 -0.51 -6.13
C GLU A 40 -5.48 -1.69 -6.09
N LEU A 41 -4.32 -1.54 -5.43
CA LEU A 41 -3.36 -2.65 -5.26
C LEU A 41 -3.92 -3.78 -4.39
N MET A 42 -4.70 -3.45 -3.36
CA MET A 42 -5.42 -4.43 -2.54
C MET A 42 -6.47 -5.18 -3.36
N ARG A 43 -7.24 -4.46 -4.18
CA ARG A 43 -8.23 -5.05 -5.11
C ARG A 43 -7.59 -6.02 -6.11
N GLN A 44 -6.35 -5.77 -6.50
CA GLN A 44 -5.57 -6.61 -7.41
C GLN A 44 -4.77 -7.73 -6.72
N TRP A 45 -4.89 -7.88 -5.39
CA TRP A 45 -4.11 -8.84 -4.60
C TRP A 45 -2.59 -8.68 -4.75
N VAL A 46 -2.13 -7.44 -4.89
CA VAL A 46 -0.70 -7.09 -4.98
C VAL A 46 -0.14 -6.67 -3.62
N ALA A 47 -0.99 -6.10 -2.75
CA ALA A 47 -0.60 -5.64 -1.43
C ALA A 47 -1.71 -5.91 -0.39
N ARG A 48 -1.32 -6.04 0.87
CA ARG A 48 -2.20 -5.97 2.04
C ARG A 48 -1.93 -4.69 2.82
N ALA A 49 -2.93 -4.20 3.52
CA ALA A 49 -2.82 -3.10 4.46
C ALA A 49 -3.26 -3.57 5.85
N ILE A 50 -2.48 -3.27 6.88
CA ILE A 50 -2.79 -3.54 8.29
C ILE A 50 -2.99 -2.21 9.00
N GLN A 51 -4.10 -2.07 9.71
CA GLN A 51 -4.43 -0.92 10.55
C GLN A 51 -5.09 -1.41 11.84
N GLU A 52 -4.46 -1.18 12.98
CA GLU A 52 -4.92 -1.71 14.28
C GLU A 52 -6.14 -0.99 14.84
N ARG A 53 -6.31 0.29 14.49
CA ARG A 53 -7.41 1.14 14.95
C ARG A 53 -7.78 2.16 13.89
N ALA A 54 -9.03 2.64 13.91
CA ALA A 54 -9.48 3.70 13.02
C ALA A 54 -8.56 4.92 13.11
N PHE A 55 -8.21 5.48 11.95
CA PHE A 55 -7.26 6.61 11.81
C PHE A 55 -5.85 6.35 12.39
N GLY A 56 -5.53 5.10 12.71
CA GLY A 56 -4.20 4.67 13.10
C GLY A 56 -3.25 4.53 11.91
N GLU A 57 -2.01 4.16 12.21
CA GLU A 57 -1.01 3.88 11.19
C GLU A 57 -1.47 2.77 10.24
N ILE A 58 -1.10 2.90 8.97
CA ILE A 58 -1.37 1.89 7.94
C ILE A 58 -0.04 1.31 7.50
N LEU A 59 0.19 0.05 7.80
CA LEU A 59 1.33 -0.72 7.31
C LEU A 59 0.95 -1.41 6.00
N ILE A 60 1.65 -1.10 4.92
CA ILE A 60 1.47 -1.71 3.60
C ILE A 60 2.49 -2.84 3.46
N ILE A 61 2.04 -4.03 3.06
CA ILE A 61 2.88 -5.23 2.91
C ILE A 61 2.62 -5.85 1.54
N VAL A 62 3.66 -6.35 0.86
CA VAL A 62 3.47 -7.11 -0.38
C VAL A 62 2.62 -8.36 -0.14
N GLU A 63 1.65 -8.60 -1.00
CA GLU A 63 0.88 -9.84 -0.97
C GLU A 63 1.79 -11.00 -1.38
N ARG A 64 2.03 -11.95 -0.48
CA ARG A 64 2.59 -13.25 -0.86
C ARG A 64 1.40 -14.12 -1.23
N ARG A 65 1.18 -14.33 -2.53
CA ARG A 65 0.32 -15.45 -2.96
C ARG A 65 0.90 -16.73 -2.35
N SER A 66 0.23 -17.30 -1.36
CA SER A 66 0.40 -18.69 -1.01
C SER A 66 -0.03 -19.50 -2.23
N VAL A 67 0.90 -20.24 -2.82
CA VAL A 67 0.59 -21.33 -3.76
C VAL A 67 -0.01 -22.46 -2.91
N GLU A 68 -1.20 -22.25 -2.37
CA GLU A 68 -1.97 -23.22 -1.57
C GLU A 68 -3.45 -23.07 -1.94
N ARG A 69 -3.73 -23.27 -3.22
CA ARG A 69 -5.08 -23.52 -3.73
C ARG A 69 -4.97 -24.56 -4.82
N SER A 70 -4.71 -25.80 -4.42
CA SER A 70 -5.08 -27.05 -5.12
C SER A 70 -4.68 -28.21 -4.21
N SER A 71 -5.58 -28.58 -3.29
CA SER A 71 -5.75 -29.96 -2.86
C SER A 71 -7.09 -30.42 -3.43
#